data_AF-A0A2P8F6G6-F1
#
_entry.id   AF-A0A2P8F6G6-F1
#
_cell.length_a   1.000
_cell.length_b   1.000
_cell.length_c   1.000
_cell.angle_alpha   90.00
_cell.angle_beta   90.00
_cell.angle_gamma   90.00
#
_symmetry.space_group_name_H-M   'P 1'
#
loop_
_entity.id
_entity.type
_entity.pdbx_description
1 polymer ?
#
loop_
_entity_poly.entity_id
_entity_poly.type
_entity_poly.pdbx_seq_one_letter_code
_entity_poly.pdbx_strand_id
1 'polypeptide(L)'
;MKKVLVLAMAGTTALTAACSTNPDGSTSMGMKESPAWHATTSTQNKVAHFKSECQAYGYEQGSPHLAQCVQMAMEGSKSRATTQFAAGMASAAAVSAANTTRSVHHSGTINVHHY
;
A
#
# COMPACT_ATOMS: atom_id res chain seq x y z
N MET A 1 -18.65 35.74 -19.02
CA MET A 1 -18.59 34.58 -19.95
C MET A 1 -17.23 34.59 -20.66
N LYS A 2 -16.71 33.38 -20.98
CA LYS A 2 -15.40 33.02 -21.63
C LYS A 2 -14.29 32.74 -20.60
N LYS A 3 -14.13 31.48 -20.16
CA LYS A 3 -13.53 30.29 -20.82
C LYS A 3 -12.02 30.46 -21.04
N VAL A 4 -11.23 29.87 -20.15
CA VAL A 4 -9.96 29.24 -20.55
C VAL A 4 -9.85 27.91 -19.81
N LEU A 5 -10.26 26.88 -20.55
CA LEU A 5 -10.01 25.48 -20.29
C LEU A 5 -8.70 25.17 -21.02
N VAL A 6 -7.64 24.81 -20.29
CA VAL A 6 -6.45 24.18 -20.88
C VAL A 6 -6.12 22.94 -20.08
N LEU A 7 -6.60 21.82 -20.61
CA LEU A 7 -6.03 20.50 -20.40
C LEU A 7 -4.54 20.55 -20.78
N ALA A 8 -3.68 20.09 -19.88
CA ALA A 8 -2.40 19.51 -20.26
C ALA A 8 -2.24 18.18 -19.50
N MET A 9 -3.05 17.20 -19.90
CA MET A 9 -2.77 15.78 -19.67
C MET A 9 -1.62 15.40 -20.62
N ALA A 10 -0.39 15.74 -20.23
CA ALA A 10 0.80 15.17 -20.85
C ALA A 10 0.98 13.76 -20.29
N GLY A 11 0.51 12.78 -21.07
CA GLY A 11 0.72 11.37 -20.83
C GLY A 11 2.19 11.01 -20.99
N THR A 12 2.88 10.91 -19.86
CA THR A 12 4.06 10.06 -19.72
C THR A 12 3.63 8.97 -18.76
N THR A 13 3.48 7.73 -19.24
CA THR A 13 3.39 6.53 -18.40
C THR A 13 4.75 6.32 -17.73
N ALA A 14 5.08 7.22 -16.80
CA ALA A 14 6.10 6.96 -15.83
C ALA A 14 5.61 5.74 -15.05
N LEU A 15 6.45 4.72 -14.92
CA LEU A 15 6.33 3.79 -13.80
C LEU A 15 6.43 4.65 -12.54
N THR A 16 5.30 5.18 -12.08
CA THR A 16 5.21 5.88 -10.82
C THR A 16 5.43 4.81 -9.78
N ALA A 17 6.69 4.55 -9.43
CA ALA A 17 7.00 4.20 -8.05
C ALA A 17 6.13 5.16 -7.23
N ALA A 18 5.22 4.61 -6.42
CA ALA A 18 4.24 5.40 -5.69
C ALA A 18 5.00 6.26 -4.67
N CYS A 19 5.54 7.37 -5.14
CA CYS A 19 6.32 8.31 -4.39
C CYS A 19 5.34 9.39 -3.94
N SER A 20 5.04 9.43 -2.65
CA SER A 20 4.20 10.47 -2.06
C SER A 20 5.08 11.49 -1.37
N THR A 21 4.86 12.77 -1.64
CA THR A 21 5.50 13.87 -0.90
C THR A 21 4.83 14.04 0.46
N ASN A 22 5.64 14.07 1.52
CA ASN A 22 5.20 14.32 2.88
C ASN A 22 5.12 15.83 3.19
N PRO A 23 4.46 16.23 4.30
CA PRO A 23 4.33 17.64 4.68
C PRO A 23 5.65 18.39 4.87
N ASP A 24 6.74 17.69 5.20
CA ASP A 24 8.09 18.24 5.35
C ASP A 24 8.88 18.33 4.01
N GLY A 25 8.25 17.99 2.89
CA GLY A 25 8.89 17.95 1.57
C GLY A 25 9.70 16.69 1.29
N SER A 26 9.81 15.76 2.24
CA SER A 26 10.45 14.45 2.00
C SER A 26 9.59 13.56 1.11
N THR A 27 10.21 12.60 0.43
CA THR A 27 9.51 11.62 -0.40
C THR A 27 9.44 10.28 0.32
N SER A 28 8.24 9.69 0.37
CA SER A 28 8.01 8.33 0.86
C SER A 28 7.67 7.40 -0.30
N MET A 29 8.13 6.15 -0.24
CA MET A 29 7.86 5.14 -1.25
C MET A 29 6.69 4.23 -0.87
N GLY A 30 5.94 3.82 -1.88
CA GLY A 30 4.80 2.93 -1.73
C GLY A 30 3.52 3.66 -1.33
N MET A 31 2.42 2.90 -1.33
CA MET A 31 1.14 3.41 -0.85
C MET A 31 1.23 3.81 0.62
N LYS A 32 0.46 4.82 1.02
CA LYS A 32 0.35 5.23 2.42
C LYS A 32 0.05 4.02 3.30
N GLU A 33 0.71 3.95 4.46
CA GLU A 33 0.61 2.84 5.42
C GLU A 33 1.07 1.46 4.91
N SER A 34 1.60 1.36 3.70
CA SER A 34 2.26 0.13 3.24
C SER A 34 3.56 -0.15 4.01
N PRO A 35 4.10 -1.37 3.96
CA PRO A 35 5.41 -1.65 4.55
C PRO A 35 6.52 -0.74 4.04
N ALA A 36 6.51 -0.41 2.73
CA ALA A 36 7.47 0.50 2.12
C ALA A 36 7.32 1.94 2.63
N TRP A 37 6.08 2.39 2.83
CA TRP A 37 5.82 3.71 3.40
C TRP A 37 6.27 3.78 4.85
N HIS A 38 6.00 2.73 5.64
CA HIS A 38 6.50 2.62 7.01
C HIS A 38 8.03 2.53 7.07
N ALA A 39 8.70 1.99 6.06
CA ALA A 39 10.16 1.90 6.01
C ALA A 39 10.82 3.24 5.65
N THR A 40 10.19 4.05 4.79
CA THR A 40 10.81 5.25 4.19
C THR A 40 10.33 6.57 4.82
N THR A 41 9.14 6.59 5.41
CA THR A 41 8.57 7.80 6.02
C THR A 41 9.21 8.10 7.38
N SER A 42 9.58 9.36 7.60
CA SER A 42 10.08 9.84 8.89
C SER A 42 9.05 9.66 10.01
N THR A 43 9.51 9.54 11.26
CA THR A 43 8.63 9.43 12.43
C THR A 43 7.73 10.65 12.58
N GLN A 44 8.25 11.85 12.29
CA GLN A 44 7.49 13.09 12.35
C GLN A 44 6.30 13.08 11.38
N ASN A 45 6.51 12.63 10.14
CA ASN A 45 5.44 12.54 9.15
C ASN A 45 4.42 11.44 9.47
N LYS A 46 4.87 10.32 10.03
CA LYS A 46 3.97 9.28 10.56
C LYS A 46 3.09 9.86 11.67
N VAL A 47 3.69 10.53 12.66
CA VAL A 47 2.96 11.16 13.75
C VAL A 47 1.97 12.19 13.21
N ALA A 48 2.36 13.03 12.25
CA ALA A 48 1.46 14.00 11.64
C ALA A 48 0.25 13.34 10.95
N HIS A 49 0.48 12.25 10.19
CA HIS A 49 -0.57 11.46 9.55
C HIS A 49 -1.55 10.88 10.59
N PHE A 50 -1.06 10.11 11.56
CA PHE A 50 -1.92 9.44 12.55
C PHE A 50 -2.52 10.41 13.57
N LYS A 51 -1.88 11.56 13.84
CA LYS A 51 -2.47 12.62 14.66
C LYS A 51 -3.75 13.16 14.02
N SER A 52 -3.74 13.39 12.70
CA SER A 52 -4.93 13.83 11.97
C SER A 52 -6.07 12.80 12.06
N GLU A 53 -5.75 11.51 11.99
CA GLU A 53 -6.76 10.44 12.12
C GLU A 53 -7.33 10.38 13.53
N CYS A 54 -6.48 10.39 14.56
CA CYS A 54 -6.93 10.41 15.96
C CYS A 54 -7.78 11.66 16.27
N GLN A 55 -7.45 12.82 15.71
CA GLN A 55 -8.31 13.99 15.85
C GLN A 55 -9.68 13.79 15.19
N ALA A 56 -9.75 13.12 14.05
CA ALA A 56 -11.02 12.77 13.40
C ALA A 56 -11.85 11.79 14.25
N TYR A 57 -11.22 10.96 15.07
CA TYR A 57 -11.88 10.11 16.08
C TYR A 57 -12.30 10.85 17.36
N GLY A 58 -12.03 12.15 17.46
CA GLY A 58 -12.46 13.00 18.58
C GLY A 58 -11.45 13.14 19.73
N TYR A 59 -10.20 12.70 19.55
CA TYR A 59 -9.16 12.89 20.57
C TYR A 59 -8.66 14.34 20.61
N GLU A 60 -8.71 14.97 21.79
CA GLU A 60 -8.30 16.37 21.98
C GLU A 60 -6.79 16.58 21.82
N GLN A 61 -6.41 17.73 21.25
CA GLN A 61 -5.02 18.13 21.11
C GLN A 61 -4.34 18.34 22.46
N GLY A 62 -3.12 17.82 22.58
CA GLY A 62 -2.33 17.92 23.82
C GLY A 62 -2.78 16.95 24.91
N SER A 63 -3.84 16.17 24.70
CA SER A 63 -4.26 15.15 25.66
C SER A 63 -3.32 13.92 25.64
N PRO A 64 -3.13 13.24 26.79
CA PRO A 64 -2.40 11.98 26.83
C PRO A 64 -3.09 10.89 25.98
N HIS A 65 -4.42 10.94 25.87
CA HIS A 65 -5.19 10.00 25.05
C HIS A 65 -4.89 10.13 23.56
N LEU A 66 -4.65 11.35 23.04
CA LEU A 66 -4.21 11.55 21.67
C LEU A 66 -2.84 10.90 21.42
N ALA A 67 -1.89 11.08 22.34
CA ALA A 67 -0.57 10.46 22.22
C ALA A 67 -0.67 8.93 22.20
N GLN A 68 -1.49 8.35 23.07
CA GLN A 68 -1.77 6.91 23.08
C GLN A 68 -2.41 6.45 21.78
N CYS A 69 -3.42 7.16 21.27
CA CYS A 69 -4.05 6.84 20.00
C CYS A 69 -3.03 6.82 18.85
N VAL A 70 -2.19 7.85 18.75
CA VAL A 70 -1.16 7.95 17.69
C VAL A 70 -0.19 6.77 17.75
N GLN A 71 0.29 6.41 18.93
CA GLN A 71 1.19 5.26 19.09
C GLN A 71 0.52 3.95 18.67
N MET A 72 -0.69 3.69 19.17
CA MET A 72 -1.45 2.48 18.81
C MET A 72 -1.80 2.43 17.31
N ALA A 73 -2.13 3.58 16.71
CA ALA A 73 -2.44 3.67 15.29
C ALA A 73 -1.20 3.37 14.42
N MET A 74 -0.05 3.94 14.78
CA MET A 74 1.22 3.68 14.12
C MET A 74 1.62 2.20 14.17
N GLU A 75 1.61 1.61 15.36
CA GLU A 75 1.95 0.20 15.58
C GLU A 75 0.97 -0.74 14.90
N GLY A 76 -0.33 -0.48 15.07
CA GLY A 76 -1.40 -1.24 14.45
C GLY A 76 -1.35 -1.18 12.93
N SER A 77 -1.10 0.00 12.35
CA SER A 77 -0.94 0.17 10.91
C SER A 77 0.25 -0.63 10.38
N LYS A 78 1.42 -0.52 11.01
CA LYS A 78 2.62 -1.27 10.60
C LYS A 78 2.43 -2.79 10.70
N SER A 79 1.80 -3.26 11.77
CA SER A 79 1.51 -4.69 11.99
C SER A 79 0.53 -5.23 10.95
N ARG A 80 -0.57 -4.51 10.71
CA ARG A 80 -1.55 -4.86 9.66
C ARG A 80 -0.90 -4.87 8.29
N ALA A 81 -0.12 -3.83 7.94
CA ALA A 81 0.55 -3.73 6.65
C ALA A 81 1.49 -4.91 6.39
N THR A 82 2.26 -5.31 7.39
CA THR A 82 3.17 -6.47 7.30
C THR A 82 2.40 -7.77 7.13
N THR A 83 1.33 -7.95 7.91
CA THR A 83 0.48 -9.15 7.86
C THR A 83 -0.22 -9.29 6.50
N GLN A 84 -0.82 -8.21 6.02
CA GLN A 84 -1.53 -8.19 4.73
C GLN A 84 -0.57 -8.42 3.55
N PHE A 85 0.64 -7.86 3.63
CA PHE A 85 1.67 -8.10 2.63
C PHE A 85 2.09 -9.58 2.58
N ALA A 86 2.36 -10.19 3.74
CA ALA A 86 2.70 -11.60 3.84
C ALA A 86 1.55 -12.50 3.34
N ALA A 87 0.31 -12.20 3.72
CA ALA A 87 -0.88 -12.93 3.27
C ALA A 87 -1.08 -12.83 1.75
N GLY A 88 -0.85 -11.65 1.17
CA GLY A 88 -0.88 -11.44 -0.27
C GLY A 88 0.17 -12.27 -1.01
N MET A 89 1.40 -12.31 -0.49
CA MET A 89 2.46 -13.16 -1.05
C MET A 89 2.13 -14.65 -0.98
N ALA A 90 1.62 -15.12 0.16
CA ALA A 90 1.19 -16.51 0.31
C ALA A 90 0.07 -16.86 -0.69
N SER A 91 -0.88 -15.95 -0.89
CA SER A 91 -1.98 -16.12 -1.85
C SER A 91 -1.47 -16.14 -3.30
N ALA A 92 -0.51 -15.28 -3.64
CA ALA A 92 0.11 -15.26 -4.97
C ALA A 92 0.91 -16.54 -5.26
N ALA A 93 1.64 -17.06 -4.27
CA ALA A 93 2.33 -18.35 -4.39
C ALA A 93 1.33 -19.50 -4.59
N ALA A 94 0.22 -19.50 -3.85
CA ALA A 94 -0.84 -20.50 -4.00
C ALA A 94 -1.49 -20.46 -5.38
N VAL A 95 -1.78 -19.26 -5.91
CA VAL A 95 -2.31 -19.09 -7.29
C VAL A 95 -1.29 -19.56 -8.33
N SER A 96 -0.02 -19.23 -8.14
CA SER A 96 1.06 -19.63 -9.06
C SER A 96 1.28 -21.14 -9.07
N ALA A 97 1.19 -21.79 -7.91
CA ALA A 97 1.24 -23.24 -7.77
C ALA A 97 0.01 -23.91 -8.42
N ALA A 98 -1.20 -23.40 -8.15
CA ALA A 98 -2.44 -23.91 -8.76
C ALA A 98 -2.43 -23.76 -10.30
N ASN A 99 -1.92 -22.64 -10.82
CA ASN A 99 -1.80 -22.43 -12.25
C ASN A 99 -0.76 -23.37 -12.90
N THR A 100 0.35 -23.66 -12.20
CA THR A 100 1.35 -24.65 -12.63
C THR A 100 0.74 -26.04 -12.70
N THR A 101 0.00 -26.47 -11.67
CA THR A 101 -0.70 -27.77 -11.65
C THR A 101 -1.75 -27.88 -12.77
N ARG A 102 -2.47 -26.80 -13.06
CA ARG A 102 -3.43 -26.77 -14.19
C ARG A 102 -2.73 -26.91 -15.55
N SER A 103 -1.56 -26.27 -15.71
CA SER A 103 -0.80 -26.35 -16.96
C SER A 103 -0.23 -27.76 -17.22
N VAL A 104 0.23 -28.47 -16.19
CA VAL A 104 0.66 -29.88 -16.36
C VAL A 104 -0.51 -30.84 -16.62
N HIS A 105 -1.70 -30.56 -16.08
CA HIS A 105 -2.90 -31.36 -16.37
C HIS A 105 -3.42 -31.16 -17.81
N HIS A 106 -3.22 -29.98 -18.40
CA HIS A 106 -3.56 -29.71 -19.80
C HIS A 106 -2.55 -30.31 -20.78
N SER A 107 -1.26 -30.34 -20.44
CA SER A 107 -0.25 -31.02 -21.28
C SER A 107 -0.25 -32.54 -21.15
N GLY A 108 -0.71 -33.09 -20.02
CA GLY A 108 -0.80 -34.54 -19.79
C GLY A 108 -1.97 -35.23 -20.50
N THR A 109 -2.91 -34.49 -21.07
CA THR A 109 -4.08 -35.04 -21.79
C THR A 109 -3.89 -35.11 -23.31
N ILE A 110 -2.77 -34.61 -23.86
CA ILE A 110 -2.48 -34.59 -25.31
C ILE A 110 -1.64 -35.80 -25.77
N ASN A 111 -1.32 -36.78 -24.90
CA ASN A 111 -0.47 -37.91 -25.29
C ASN A 111 -0.97 -39.29 -24.82
N VAL A 112 -2.18 -39.67 -25.25
CA VAL A 112 -2.65 -41.07 -25.19
C VAL A 112 -3.42 -41.47 -26.46
N HIS A 113 -2.79 -41.34 -27.64
CA HIS A 113 -3.25 -42.01 -28.87
C HIS A 113 -2.09 -42.33 -29.82
N HIS A 114 -1.15 -43.13 -29.34
CA HIS A 114 -0.37 -44.08 -30.13
C HIS A 114 -0.37 -45.31 -29.21
N TYR A 115 -0.89 -46.49 -29.55
CA TYR A 115 -0.64 -47.40 -30.68
C TYR A 115 -1.85 -48.33 -30.83
#